data_AF-A0A9D8L8M2-F1
#
_entry.id   AF-A0A9D8L8M2-F1
#
_cell.length_a   1.000
_cell.length_b   1.000
_cell.length_c   1.000
_cell.angle_alpha   90.00
_cell.angle_beta   90.00
_cell.angle_gamma   90.00
#
_symmetry.space_group_name_H-M   'P 1'
#
loop_
_entity.id
_entity.type
_entity.pdbx_description
1 polymer ?
#
loop_
_entity_poly.entity_id
_entity_poly.type
_entity_poly.pdbx_seq_one_letter_code
_entity_poly.pdbx_strand_id
1 'polypeptide(L)'
;MSDTPNRLPADAPHGLGGAAIDRSRPLRFRLNGRVIDGFAGDTVLSATLAAGIGIAGRHGDEALALEEGFAPLVSAGRDLVLPMDRTPALDGLELTTIGTRRDPIASGGLLGALRNRLLGPARTLNHRFGDVSAPLPPWHHAAPSETLSVDFVIIGGGVAGLSAAATAAAAGKSAVLVERSEALGGAVGYFGAVDNEAPPEATIAALSGRLGPAVTVLTHAEAFAIAGTTVRVHQVRIEGNRPVARVLAIEARHVVLATGAVERLPVFPGNRTPGIVGGLAAYQRA
;
A
#
# COMPACT_ATOMS: atom_id res chain seq x y z
N MET A 1 5.17 17.84 20.58
CA MET A 1 5.00 17.09 19.31
C MET A 1 3.61 16.46 19.35
N SER A 2 2.87 16.43 18.24
CA SER A 2 1.56 15.77 18.23
C SER A 2 1.74 14.27 18.30
N ASP A 3 1.07 13.56 19.21
CA ASP A 3 1.08 12.08 19.31
C ASP A 3 0.34 11.38 18.15
N THR A 4 0.17 12.08 17.02
CA THR A 4 -0.56 11.57 15.85
C THR A 4 0.33 11.51 14.64
N PRO A 5 0.16 10.49 13.78
CA PRO A 5 0.71 10.59 12.44
C PRO A 5 0.16 11.86 11.78
N ASN A 6 1.02 12.59 11.10
CA ASN A 6 0.63 13.75 10.33
C ASN A 6 1.54 13.84 9.12
N ARG A 7 1.04 14.45 8.05
CA ARG A 7 1.88 14.73 6.90
C ARG A 7 3.03 15.65 7.32
N LEU A 8 4.25 15.27 6.95
CA LEU A 8 5.42 16.12 7.10
C LEU A 8 5.34 17.32 6.14
N PRO A 9 6.00 18.45 6.47
CA PRO A 9 6.03 19.59 5.57
C PRO A 9 6.87 19.28 4.31
N ALA A 10 6.70 20.08 3.25
CA ALA A 10 7.36 19.83 1.97
C ALA A 10 8.89 19.96 2.04
N ASP A 11 9.39 20.77 2.98
CA ASP A 11 10.79 21.02 3.27
C ASP A 11 11.35 20.10 4.37
N ALA A 12 10.64 19.00 4.70
CA ALA A 12 11.13 18.03 5.66
C ALA A 12 12.50 17.49 5.24
N PRO A 13 13.48 17.44 6.16
CA PRO A 13 14.85 17.07 5.83
C PRO A 13 14.96 15.60 5.39
N HIS A 14 16.09 15.25 4.80
CA HIS A 14 16.43 13.86 4.42
C HIS A 14 15.46 13.21 3.42
N GLY A 15 14.83 14.00 2.56
CA GLY A 15 13.92 13.49 1.52
C GLY A 15 12.56 13.03 2.05
N LEU A 16 12.24 13.32 3.32
CA LEU A 16 11.00 12.93 4.00
C LEU A 16 9.83 13.88 3.70
N GLY A 17 9.92 14.68 2.63
CA GLY A 17 8.89 15.63 2.21
C GLY A 17 7.74 15.01 1.41
N GLY A 18 7.71 13.67 1.28
CA GLY A 18 6.76 12.93 0.46
C GLY A 18 7.14 12.92 -1.02
N ALA A 19 8.27 12.31 -1.37
CA ALA A 19 8.76 12.26 -2.76
C ALA A 19 7.83 11.49 -3.73
N ALA A 20 6.94 10.65 -3.20
CA ALA A 20 5.98 9.88 -3.98
C ALA A 20 4.62 10.59 -4.20
N ILE A 21 4.45 11.82 -3.70
CA ILE A 21 3.21 12.59 -3.87
C ILE A 21 3.42 13.88 -4.67
N ASP A 22 2.39 14.30 -5.40
CA ASP A 22 2.33 15.58 -6.08
C ASP A 22 1.53 16.60 -5.24
N ARG A 23 2.25 17.42 -4.48
CA ARG A 23 1.67 18.47 -3.61
C ARG A 23 0.94 19.57 -4.38
N SER A 24 1.15 19.70 -5.69
CA SER A 24 0.44 20.67 -6.53
C SER A 24 -0.98 20.21 -6.90
N ARG A 25 -1.29 18.92 -6.67
CA ARG A 25 -2.56 18.30 -7.01
C ARG A 25 -3.25 17.77 -5.75
N PRO A 26 -3.84 18.66 -4.92
CA PRO A 26 -4.61 18.23 -3.76
C PRO A 26 -5.86 17.47 -4.20
N LEU A 27 -6.28 16.52 -3.36
CA LEU A 27 -7.50 15.75 -3.55
C LEU A 27 -8.23 15.57 -2.23
N ARG A 28 -9.51 15.22 -2.32
CA ARG A 28 -10.36 14.94 -1.18
C ARG A 28 -11.26 13.75 -1.44
N PHE A 29 -11.34 12.83 -0.50
CA PHE A 29 -12.24 11.68 -0.58
C PHE A 29 -12.95 11.42 0.76
N ARG A 30 -13.90 10.48 0.77
CA ARG A 30 -14.60 10.05 1.99
C ARG A 30 -14.23 8.61 2.35
N LEU A 31 -13.83 8.39 3.60
CA LEU A 31 -13.64 7.06 4.18
C LEU A 31 -14.53 6.90 5.41
N ASN A 32 -15.44 5.93 5.40
CA ASN A 32 -16.43 5.73 6.47
C ASN A 32 -17.21 7.02 6.79
N GLY A 33 -17.56 7.77 5.74
CA GLY A 33 -18.25 9.06 5.82
C GLY A 33 -17.38 10.24 6.27
N ARG A 34 -16.12 10.03 6.67
CA ARG A 34 -15.18 11.09 7.06
C ARG A 34 -14.47 11.65 5.84
N VAL A 35 -14.37 12.97 5.76
CA VAL A 35 -13.59 13.65 4.72
C VAL A 35 -12.10 13.47 5.04
N ILE A 36 -11.34 13.01 4.07
CA ILE A 36 -9.88 12.83 4.12
C ILE A 36 -9.27 13.69 3.02
N ASP A 37 -8.36 14.58 3.38
CA ASP A 37 -7.55 15.35 2.45
C ASP A 37 -6.25 14.59 2.13
N GLY A 38 -5.80 14.68 0.88
CA GLY A 38 -4.58 14.06 0.41
C GLY A 38 -4.02 14.75 -0.83
N PHE A 39 -3.08 14.10 -1.49
CA PHE A 39 -2.45 14.54 -2.73
C PHE A 39 -2.41 13.40 -3.75
N ALA A 40 -2.34 13.72 -5.03
CA ALA A 40 -2.08 12.70 -6.05
C ALA A 40 -0.79 11.93 -5.71
N GLY A 41 -0.81 10.60 -5.87
CA GLY A 41 0.24 9.67 -5.41
C GLY A 41 -0.02 9.07 -4.02
N ASP A 42 -0.96 9.62 -3.24
CA ASP A 42 -1.40 8.94 -2.03
C ASP A 42 -2.17 7.66 -2.36
N THR A 43 -2.03 6.67 -1.48
CA THR A 43 -2.99 5.58 -1.35
C THR A 43 -4.04 5.94 -0.31
N VAL A 44 -5.14 5.18 -0.26
CA VAL A 44 -6.17 5.37 0.78
C VAL A 44 -5.54 5.24 2.17
N LEU A 45 -4.58 4.32 2.35
CA LEU A 45 -3.83 4.17 3.60
C LEU A 45 -2.96 5.39 3.92
N SER A 46 -2.10 5.84 2.98
CA SER A 46 -1.17 6.94 3.25
C SER A 46 -1.91 8.25 3.56
N ALA A 47 -2.97 8.57 2.81
CA ALA A 47 -3.79 9.75 3.08
C ALA A 47 -4.53 9.66 4.42
N THR A 48 -5.00 8.46 4.79
CA THR A 48 -5.67 8.24 6.09
C THR A 48 -4.71 8.44 7.26
N LEU A 49 -3.47 7.93 7.15
CA LEU A 49 -2.42 8.16 8.15
C LEU A 49 -2.05 9.64 8.22
N ALA A 50 -1.87 10.30 7.07
CA ALA A 50 -1.56 11.72 6.98
C ALA A 50 -2.66 12.62 7.59
N ALA A 51 -3.91 12.18 7.58
CA ALA A 51 -5.05 12.85 8.21
C ALA A 51 -5.16 12.60 9.74
N GLY A 52 -4.19 11.93 10.36
CA GLY A 52 -4.16 11.72 11.82
C GLY A 52 -4.90 10.49 12.34
N ILE A 53 -5.36 9.61 11.44
CA ILE A 53 -6.00 8.35 11.83
C ILE A 53 -4.91 7.28 11.98
N GLY A 54 -4.36 7.16 13.18
CA GLY A 54 -3.26 6.23 13.49
C GLY A 54 -3.65 4.88 14.09
N ILE A 55 -4.95 4.62 14.25
CA ILE A 55 -5.46 3.42 14.93
C ILE A 55 -6.39 2.64 14.00
N ALA A 56 -6.03 1.41 13.62
CA ALA A 56 -6.90 0.55 12.82
C ALA A 56 -8.13 0.13 13.63
N GLY A 57 -7.91 -0.25 14.89
CA GLY A 57 -8.97 -0.80 15.73
C GLY A 57 -8.43 -1.34 17.03
N ARG A 58 -9.09 -2.38 17.56
CA ARG A 58 -8.70 -3.04 18.81
C ARG A 58 -8.78 -4.56 18.72
N HIS A 59 -7.90 -5.24 19.45
CA HIS A 59 -8.02 -6.65 19.81
C HIS A 59 -8.22 -6.74 21.33
N GLY A 60 -9.38 -7.23 21.77
CA GLY A 60 -9.79 -7.07 23.17
C GLY A 60 -9.82 -5.58 23.57
N ASP A 61 -9.04 -5.22 24.58
CA ASP A 61 -8.89 -3.82 25.05
C ASP A 61 -7.67 -3.11 24.44
N GLU A 62 -6.78 -3.81 23.75
CA GLU A 62 -5.57 -3.23 23.19
C GLU A 62 -5.84 -2.53 21.85
N ALA A 63 -5.26 -1.33 21.69
CA ALA A 63 -5.33 -0.60 20.42
C ALA A 63 -4.27 -1.12 19.45
N LEU A 64 -4.68 -1.32 18.20
CA LEU A 64 -3.78 -1.69 17.11
C LEU A 64 -3.51 -0.49 16.21
N ALA A 65 -2.24 -0.20 15.98
CA ALA A 65 -1.78 0.83 15.06
C ALA A 65 -2.36 0.60 13.66
N LEU A 66 -2.70 1.68 12.97
CA LEU A 66 -2.95 1.60 11.54
C LEU A 66 -1.61 1.48 10.83
N GLU A 67 -1.43 0.38 10.14
CA GLU A 67 -0.26 0.05 9.31
C GLU A 67 -0.67 -0.93 8.23
N GLU A 68 0.19 -1.18 7.24
CA GLU A 68 -0.09 -2.09 6.12
C GLU A 68 -0.67 -3.44 6.58
N GLY A 69 -0.06 -4.08 7.59
CA GLY A 69 -0.51 -5.37 8.11
C GLY A 69 -1.86 -5.34 8.87
N PHE A 70 -2.34 -4.17 9.28
CA PHE A 70 -3.63 -3.97 9.94
C PHE A 70 -4.57 -3.06 9.13
N ALA A 71 -4.21 -2.74 7.88
CA ALA A 71 -5.04 -1.95 7.00
C ALA A 71 -6.23 -2.81 6.55
N PRO A 72 -7.47 -2.40 6.83
CA PRO A 72 -8.63 -3.16 6.38
C PRO A 72 -8.78 -3.08 4.86
N LEU A 73 -9.53 -4.01 4.28
CA LEU A 73 -10.01 -3.85 2.91
C LEU A 73 -11.00 -2.67 2.83
N VAL A 74 -11.10 -2.05 1.66
CA VAL A 74 -12.05 -0.96 1.37
C VAL A 74 -12.98 -1.34 0.23
N SER A 75 -14.22 -0.86 0.29
CA SER A 75 -15.23 -1.04 -0.75
C SER A 75 -15.51 0.28 -1.44
N ALA A 76 -15.37 0.30 -2.77
CA ALA A 76 -15.72 1.43 -3.64
C ALA A 76 -17.04 1.13 -4.38
N GLY A 77 -18.15 1.23 -3.66
CA GLY A 77 -19.47 0.73 -4.12
C GLY A 77 -19.75 -0.70 -3.64
N ARG A 78 -20.75 -1.37 -4.23
CA ARG A 78 -21.24 -2.68 -3.76
C ARG A 78 -20.36 -3.86 -4.13
N ASP A 79 -19.69 -3.80 -5.28
CA ASP A 79 -19.07 -5.00 -5.88
C ASP A 79 -17.53 -4.93 -5.96
N LEU A 80 -16.93 -3.77 -5.64
CA LEU A 80 -15.49 -3.56 -5.77
C LEU A 80 -14.83 -3.46 -4.40
N VAL A 81 -14.14 -4.53 -4.03
CA VAL A 81 -13.34 -4.64 -2.80
C VAL A 81 -11.86 -4.55 -3.15
N LEU A 82 -11.14 -3.69 -2.45
CA LEU A 82 -9.75 -3.36 -2.74
C LEU A 82 -8.90 -3.33 -1.46
N PRO A 83 -7.58 -3.58 -1.58
CA PRO A 83 -6.62 -3.37 -0.50
C PRO A 83 -6.41 -1.86 -0.25
N MET A 84 -6.57 -1.40 0.99
CA MET A 84 -6.48 0.03 1.32
C MET A 84 -5.09 0.64 1.06
N ASP A 85 -4.05 -0.16 1.24
CA ASP A 85 -2.64 0.18 1.06
C ASP A 85 -2.22 0.27 -0.41
N ARG A 86 -2.91 -0.41 -1.35
CA ARG A 86 -2.62 -0.32 -2.79
C ARG A 86 -3.67 0.43 -3.61
N THR A 87 -4.78 0.84 -3.00
CA THR A 87 -5.80 1.64 -3.67
C THR A 87 -5.36 3.10 -3.73
N PRO A 88 -5.20 3.70 -4.92
CA PRO A 88 -4.91 5.13 -5.04
C PRO A 88 -6.04 5.97 -4.45
N ALA A 89 -5.68 7.02 -3.71
CA ALA A 89 -6.64 8.03 -3.29
C ALA A 89 -7.01 8.88 -4.51
N LEU A 90 -8.32 9.02 -4.77
CA LEU A 90 -8.84 9.79 -5.91
C LEU A 90 -9.84 10.83 -5.41
N ASP A 91 -9.88 11.98 -6.08
CA ASP A 91 -10.79 13.06 -5.70
C ASP A 91 -12.26 12.63 -5.87
N GLY A 92 -13.08 12.93 -4.87
CA GLY A 92 -14.50 12.57 -4.83
C GLY A 92 -14.80 11.10 -4.54
N LEU A 93 -13.81 10.25 -4.27
CA LEU A 93 -14.03 8.83 -4.00
C LEU A 93 -14.81 8.63 -2.68
N GLU A 94 -15.76 7.70 -2.67
CA GLU A 94 -16.46 7.29 -1.45
C GLU A 94 -16.15 5.83 -1.12
N LEU A 95 -15.55 5.61 0.06
CA LEU A 95 -15.08 4.32 0.51
C LEU A 95 -15.64 3.95 1.87
N THR A 96 -15.85 2.65 2.06
CA THR A 96 -16.13 2.06 3.36
C THR A 96 -15.15 0.95 3.68
N THR A 97 -14.64 0.90 4.90
CA THR A 97 -13.80 -0.22 5.35
C THR A 97 -14.64 -1.47 5.61
N ILE A 98 -14.08 -2.62 5.28
CA ILE A 98 -14.70 -3.94 5.42
C ILE A 98 -14.19 -4.62 6.70
N GLY A 99 -15.12 -5.23 7.45
CA GLY A 99 -14.83 -5.96 8.67
C GLY A 99 -15.71 -5.54 9.84
N THR A 100 -15.56 -6.23 10.97
CA THR A 100 -16.25 -5.92 12.21
C THR A 100 -15.79 -4.57 12.76
N ARG A 101 -16.75 -3.69 13.01
CA ARG A 101 -16.51 -2.39 13.62
C ARG A 101 -17.41 -2.28 14.84
N ARG A 102 -16.86 -1.73 15.93
CA ARG A 102 -17.71 -1.27 17.02
C ARG A 102 -18.20 0.10 16.61
N ASP A 103 -19.50 0.23 16.35
CA ASP A 103 -20.11 1.55 16.37
C ASP A 103 -19.77 2.15 17.74
N PRO A 104 -19.08 3.30 17.81
CA PRO A 104 -18.71 3.88 19.07
C PRO A 104 -19.96 4.55 19.65
N ILE A 105 -20.99 3.77 20.00
CA ILE A 105 -22.28 4.18 20.59
C ILE A 105 -22.88 5.42 19.90
N ALA A 106 -23.90 5.28 19.06
CA ALA A 106 -24.84 6.39 18.79
C ALA A 106 -24.17 7.75 18.45
N SER A 107 -23.11 7.77 17.64
CA SER A 107 -22.48 9.01 17.16
C SER A 107 -22.96 9.43 15.77
N GLY A 108 -24.12 8.92 15.33
CA GLY A 108 -25.02 9.68 14.47
C GLY A 108 -25.97 10.46 15.38
N GLY A 109 -25.87 11.79 15.38
CA GLY A 109 -26.69 12.67 16.22
C GLY A 109 -25.88 13.66 17.06
N LEU A 110 -26.61 14.47 17.84
CA LEU A 110 -26.09 15.63 18.56
C LEU A 110 -24.92 15.33 19.51
N LEU A 111 -24.94 14.17 20.19
CA LEU A 111 -23.90 13.74 21.13
C LEU A 111 -22.56 13.40 20.45
N GLY A 112 -22.61 12.74 19.29
CA GLY A 112 -21.41 12.46 18.48
C GLY A 112 -20.81 13.74 17.90
N ALA A 113 -21.66 14.65 17.43
CA ALA A 113 -21.25 15.97 16.95
C ALA A 113 -20.65 16.83 18.08
N LEU A 114 -21.24 16.79 19.28
CA LEU A 114 -20.76 17.50 20.46
C LEU A 114 -19.40 16.93 20.92
N ARG A 115 -19.24 15.60 20.96
CA ARG A 115 -17.95 14.96 21.25
C ARG A 115 -16.88 15.38 20.26
N ASN A 116 -17.16 15.31 18.96
CA ASN A 116 -16.19 15.70 17.93
C ASN A 116 -15.86 17.21 18.00
N ARG A 117 -16.82 18.06 18.40
CA ARG A 117 -16.60 19.49 18.60
C ARG A 117 -15.74 19.80 19.84
N LEU A 118 -15.79 18.96 20.88
CA LEU A 118 -15.00 19.11 22.12
C LEU A 118 -13.63 18.41 22.06
N LEU A 119 -13.55 17.22 21.44
CA LEU A 119 -12.39 16.32 21.52
C LEU A 119 -11.73 16.06 20.15
N GLY A 120 -12.26 16.63 19.07
CA GLY A 120 -11.82 16.36 17.71
C GLY A 120 -12.35 15.04 17.13
N PRO A 121 -12.12 14.78 15.83
CA PRO A 121 -12.54 13.55 15.18
C PRO A 121 -11.82 12.33 15.76
N ALA A 122 -12.50 11.19 15.80
CA ALA A 122 -11.91 9.94 16.27
C ALA A 122 -10.72 9.55 15.39
N ARG A 123 -9.55 9.38 16.00
CA ARG A 123 -8.27 9.02 15.34
C ARG A 123 -8.15 7.53 15.00
N THR A 124 -9.30 6.87 14.80
CA THR A 124 -9.40 5.41 14.64
C THR A 124 -10.41 5.01 13.58
N LEU A 125 -10.15 3.91 12.88
CA LEU A 125 -11.11 3.26 11.98
C LEU A 125 -12.14 2.37 12.71
N ASN A 126 -12.02 2.20 14.03
CA ASN A 126 -12.94 1.47 14.91
C ASN A 126 -13.12 -0.03 14.59
N HIS A 127 -12.14 -0.69 13.96
CA HIS A 127 -12.22 -2.14 13.72
C HIS A 127 -12.10 -2.95 15.02
N ARG A 128 -12.65 -4.16 14.99
CA ARG A 128 -12.44 -5.22 15.97
C ARG A 128 -11.68 -6.36 15.30
N PHE A 129 -10.55 -6.73 15.89
CA PHE A 129 -9.71 -7.82 15.42
C PHE A 129 -9.82 -9.00 16.38
N GLY A 130 -9.87 -10.22 15.86
CA GLY A 130 -9.91 -11.46 16.64
C GLY A 130 -11.30 -11.92 17.09
N ASP A 131 -12.34 -11.09 16.94
CA ASP A 131 -13.73 -11.47 17.27
C ASP A 131 -14.33 -12.44 16.22
N VAL A 132 -13.84 -12.37 14.98
CA VAL A 132 -14.18 -13.25 13.85
C VAL A 132 -12.97 -13.37 12.93
N SER A 133 -12.81 -14.50 12.26
CA SER A 133 -11.83 -14.62 11.18
C SER A 133 -12.17 -13.60 10.08
N ALA A 134 -11.24 -12.71 9.78
CA ALA A 134 -11.37 -11.83 8.62
C ALA A 134 -11.50 -12.71 7.37
N PRO A 135 -12.50 -12.46 6.50
CA PRO A 135 -12.61 -13.21 5.25
C PRO A 135 -11.35 -12.99 4.42
N LEU A 136 -10.92 -14.02 3.70
CA LEU A 136 -9.86 -13.86 2.71
C LEU A 136 -10.26 -12.78 1.70
N PRO A 137 -9.30 -12.02 1.17
CA PRO A 137 -9.62 -11.04 0.14
C PRO A 137 -10.30 -11.72 -1.06
N PRO A 138 -11.34 -11.11 -1.66
CA PRO A 138 -12.19 -11.78 -2.64
C PRO A 138 -11.43 -12.21 -3.90
N TRP A 139 -10.33 -11.52 -4.25
CA TRP A 139 -9.49 -11.89 -5.38
C TRP A 139 -8.77 -13.24 -5.21
N HIS A 140 -8.67 -13.80 -4.00
CA HIS A 140 -8.15 -15.15 -3.79
C HIS A 140 -9.00 -16.23 -4.45
N HIS A 141 -10.30 -15.97 -4.62
CA HIS A 141 -11.25 -16.90 -5.23
C HIS A 141 -11.69 -16.47 -6.64
N ALA A 142 -11.35 -15.26 -7.07
CA ALA A 142 -11.68 -14.77 -8.39
C ALA A 142 -10.98 -15.60 -9.48
N ALA A 143 -11.62 -15.78 -10.63
CA ALA A 143 -10.96 -16.28 -11.83
C ALA A 143 -10.01 -15.21 -12.42
N PRO A 144 -8.92 -15.59 -13.09
CA PRO A 144 -8.11 -14.61 -13.80
C PRO A 144 -8.94 -14.01 -14.96
N SER A 145 -8.93 -12.68 -15.07
CA SER A 145 -9.54 -11.97 -16.20
C SER A 145 -8.66 -11.99 -17.45
N GLU A 146 -7.36 -12.26 -17.28
CA GLU A 146 -6.36 -12.30 -18.34
C GLU A 146 -5.25 -13.28 -17.96
N THR A 147 -4.72 -13.99 -18.96
CA THR A 147 -3.56 -14.88 -18.82
C THR A 147 -2.43 -14.36 -19.71
N LEU A 148 -1.22 -14.27 -19.14
CA LEU A 148 -0.01 -13.87 -19.84
C LEU A 148 0.98 -15.03 -19.86
N SER A 149 1.61 -15.29 -21.01
CA SER A 149 2.67 -16.30 -21.15
C SER A 149 4.01 -15.63 -21.40
N VAL A 150 4.99 -15.86 -20.53
CA VAL A 150 6.32 -15.20 -20.58
C VAL A 150 7.47 -16.15 -20.25
N ASP A 151 8.70 -15.75 -20.55
CA ASP A 151 9.87 -16.50 -20.09
C ASP A 151 10.07 -16.35 -18.57
N PHE A 152 9.93 -15.12 -18.04
CA PHE A 152 10.14 -14.83 -16.62
C PHE A 152 8.98 -14.07 -15.99
N VAL A 153 8.59 -14.45 -14.78
CA VAL A 153 7.85 -13.57 -13.87
C VAL A 153 8.73 -13.24 -12.69
N ILE A 154 8.88 -11.94 -12.41
CA ILE A 154 9.79 -11.41 -11.40
C ILE A 154 8.94 -10.70 -10.36
N ILE A 155 8.99 -11.16 -9.12
CA ILE A 155 8.13 -10.68 -8.04
C ILE A 155 8.95 -9.79 -7.11
N GLY A 156 8.66 -8.49 -7.13
CA GLY A 156 9.32 -7.43 -6.38
C GLY A 156 10.13 -6.51 -7.29
N GLY A 157 9.84 -5.21 -7.26
CA GLY A 157 10.45 -4.13 -8.03
C GLY A 157 11.62 -3.44 -7.33
N GLY A 158 12.22 -4.07 -6.32
CA GLY A 158 13.47 -3.60 -5.71
C GLY A 158 14.69 -3.76 -6.61
N VAL A 159 15.87 -3.36 -6.14
CA VAL A 159 17.14 -3.45 -6.90
C VAL A 159 17.40 -4.87 -7.43
N ALA A 160 17.10 -5.91 -6.64
CA ALA A 160 17.24 -7.31 -7.07
C ALA A 160 16.30 -7.65 -8.25
N GLY A 161 15.03 -7.27 -8.18
CA GLY A 161 14.06 -7.55 -9.23
C GLY A 161 14.28 -6.70 -10.49
N LEU A 162 14.63 -5.43 -10.33
CA LEU A 162 15.05 -4.56 -11.42
C LEU A 162 16.29 -5.12 -12.14
N SER A 163 17.26 -5.64 -11.39
CA SER A 163 18.46 -6.28 -11.97
C SER A 163 18.13 -7.58 -12.70
N ALA A 164 17.22 -8.39 -12.15
CA ALA A 164 16.73 -9.59 -12.82
C ALA A 164 15.98 -9.25 -14.13
N ALA A 165 15.13 -8.22 -14.09
CA ALA A 165 14.35 -7.78 -15.23
C ALA A 165 15.23 -7.17 -16.33
N ALA A 166 16.22 -6.34 -15.96
CA ALA A 166 17.22 -5.81 -16.89
C ALA A 166 18.08 -6.92 -17.51
N THR A 167 18.38 -7.99 -16.77
CA THR A 167 19.09 -9.16 -17.30
C THR A 167 18.22 -9.93 -18.30
N ALA A 168 16.93 -10.16 -18.00
CA ALA A 168 15.99 -10.78 -18.91
C ALA A 168 15.84 -9.96 -20.21
N ALA A 169 15.70 -8.64 -20.08
CA ALA A 169 15.63 -7.71 -21.21
C ALA A 169 16.87 -7.78 -22.10
N ALA A 170 18.07 -7.74 -21.51
CA ALA A 170 19.34 -7.84 -22.23
C ALA A 170 19.50 -9.18 -22.98
N ALA A 171 18.89 -10.25 -22.45
CA ALA A 171 18.84 -11.56 -23.11
C ALA A 171 17.72 -11.68 -24.16
N GLY A 172 16.94 -10.62 -24.41
CA GLY A 172 15.80 -10.64 -25.32
C GLY A 172 14.65 -11.53 -24.86
N LYS A 173 14.52 -11.77 -23.55
CA LYS A 173 13.50 -12.64 -22.96
C LYS A 173 12.30 -11.84 -22.50
N SER A 174 11.10 -12.40 -22.69
CA SER A 174 9.89 -11.74 -22.22
C SER A 174 9.78 -11.88 -20.71
N ALA A 175 9.45 -10.78 -20.03
CA ALA A 175 9.26 -10.81 -18.59
C ALA A 175 8.09 -9.97 -18.12
N VAL A 176 7.50 -10.37 -17.00
CA VAL A 176 6.60 -9.51 -16.21
C VAL A 176 7.26 -9.20 -14.88
N LEU A 177 7.50 -7.93 -14.59
CA LEU A 177 7.93 -7.44 -13.28
C LEU A 177 6.70 -7.00 -12.48
N VAL A 178 6.49 -7.60 -11.32
CA VAL A 178 5.34 -7.35 -10.44
C VAL A 178 5.81 -6.57 -9.21
N GLU A 179 5.28 -5.37 -8.99
CA GLU A 179 5.56 -4.52 -7.84
C GLU A 179 4.27 -4.08 -7.16
N ARG A 180 4.21 -4.22 -5.83
CA ARG A 180 3.02 -3.93 -5.03
C ARG A 180 2.77 -2.43 -4.87
N SER A 181 3.83 -1.64 -4.87
CA SER A 181 3.81 -0.18 -4.74
C SER A 181 3.66 0.51 -6.10
N GLU A 182 3.45 1.82 -6.07
CA GLU A 182 3.46 2.67 -7.28
C GLU A 182 4.87 2.80 -7.86
N ALA A 183 5.86 2.96 -6.99
CA ALA A 183 7.25 3.21 -7.35
C ALA A 183 8.12 1.95 -7.32
N LEU A 184 9.11 1.90 -8.21
CA LEU A 184 10.16 0.90 -8.23
C LEU A 184 11.32 1.32 -7.31
N GLY A 185 12.19 0.37 -6.96
CA GLY A 185 13.40 0.58 -6.16
C GLY A 185 13.37 -0.11 -4.80
N GLY A 186 12.18 -0.44 -4.28
CA GLY A 186 12.04 -1.13 -2.99
C GLY A 186 12.66 -0.34 -1.85
N ALA A 187 13.52 -0.97 -1.05
CA ALA A 187 14.10 -0.36 0.15
C ALA A 187 15.41 0.42 -0.08
N VAL A 188 15.88 0.59 -1.32
CA VAL A 188 17.18 1.24 -1.59
C VAL A 188 17.22 2.69 -1.08
N GLY A 189 16.10 3.42 -1.14
CA GLY A 189 16.02 4.77 -0.58
C GLY A 189 16.20 4.82 0.95
N TYR A 190 15.77 3.77 1.67
CA TYR A 190 15.94 3.68 3.12
C TYR A 190 17.41 3.49 3.52
N PHE A 191 18.15 2.68 2.76
CA PHE A 191 19.57 2.44 3.04
C PHE A 191 20.48 3.57 2.55
N GLY A 192 20.04 4.34 1.55
CA GLY A 192 20.83 5.41 0.96
C GLY A 192 22.00 4.88 0.12
N ALA A 193 22.91 5.78 -0.24
CA ALA A 193 24.18 5.40 -0.87
C ALA A 193 25.20 5.01 0.20
N VAL A 194 25.97 3.95 -0.06
CA VAL A 194 27.10 3.56 0.78
C VAL A 194 28.39 3.89 0.03
N ASP A 195 29.32 4.56 0.70
CA ASP A 195 30.63 4.93 0.16
C ASP A 195 30.56 5.65 -1.22
N ASN A 196 31.08 5.03 -2.27
CA ASN A 196 31.14 5.56 -3.64
C ASN A 196 30.03 4.99 -4.55
N GLU A 197 29.00 4.37 -3.98
CA GLU A 197 27.87 3.89 -4.76
C GLU A 197 27.05 5.05 -5.34
N ALA A 198 26.39 4.79 -6.47
CA ALA A 198 25.46 5.73 -7.05
C ALA A 198 24.28 5.96 -6.08
N PRO A 199 23.72 7.18 -6.04
CA PRO A 199 22.56 7.45 -5.20
C PRO A 199 21.37 6.54 -5.60
N PRO A 200 20.46 6.23 -4.64
CA PRO A 200 19.31 5.36 -4.87
C PRO A 200 18.55 5.68 -6.16
N GLU A 201 18.27 6.96 -6.42
CA GLU A 201 17.52 7.43 -7.58
C GLU A 201 18.26 7.14 -8.90
N ALA A 202 19.58 7.32 -8.91
CA ALA A 202 20.41 7.02 -10.07
C ALA A 202 20.47 5.51 -10.34
N THR A 203 20.54 4.70 -9.28
CA THR A 203 20.50 3.23 -9.38
C THR A 203 19.16 2.76 -9.95
N ILE A 204 18.05 3.28 -9.44
CA ILE A 204 16.70 2.95 -9.93
C ILE A 204 16.55 3.37 -11.40
N ALA A 205 16.96 4.58 -11.75
CA ALA A 205 16.88 5.11 -13.11
C ALA A 205 17.72 4.27 -14.09
N ALA A 206 18.96 3.92 -13.72
CA ALA A 206 19.85 3.12 -14.55
C ALA A 206 19.31 1.72 -14.84
N LEU A 207 18.74 1.05 -13.83
CA LEU A 207 18.14 -0.28 -14.03
C LEU A 207 16.81 -0.20 -14.80
N SER A 208 15.96 0.77 -14.48
CA SER A 208 14.67 0.96 -15.14
C SER A 208 14.83 1.29 -16.63
N GLY A 209 15.86 2.07 -16.99
CA GLY A 209 16.20 2.40 -18.37
C GLY A 209 16.61 1.20 -19.23
N ARG A 210 16.88 0.04 -18.61
CA ARG A 210 17.32 -1.19 -19.30
C ARG A 210 16.21 -2.21 -19.55
N LEU A 211 14.98 -1.98 -19.05
CA LEU A 211 13.90 -2.96 -19.14
C LEU A 211 13.39 -3.16 -20.58
N GLY A 212 13.37 -2.09 -21.39
CA GLY A 212 12.94 -2.15 -22.78
C GLY A 212 11.50 -2.69 -22.98
N PRO A 213 11.09 -2.94 -24.23
CA PRO A 213 9.72 -3.38 -24.54
C PRO A 213 9.42 -4.85 -24.22
N ALA A 214 10.46 -5.68 -23.99
CA ALA A 214 10.29 -7.10 -23.66
C ALA A 214 9.82 -7.32 -22.21
N VAL A 215 9.92 -6.31 -21.36
CA VAL A 215 9.52 -6.36 -19.95
C VAL A 215 8.25 -5.55 -19.74
N THR A 216 7.19 -6.22 -19.32
CA THR A 216 5.98 -5.56 -18.83
C THR A 216 6.11 -5.28 -17.34
N VAL A 217 5.97 -4.03 -16.93
CA VAL A 217 5.98 -3.65 -15.50
C VAL A 217 4.55 -3.48 -15.01
N LEU A 218 4.20 -4.19 -13.94
CA LEU A 218 2.92 -4.10 -13.26
C LEU A 218 3.15 -3.52 -11.86
N THR A 219 2.82 -2.24 -11.68
CA THR A 219 2.77 -1.58 -10.36
C THR A 219 1.37 -1.73 -9.74
N HIS A 220 1.24 -1.39 -8.44
CA HIS A 220 0.02 -1.66 -7.65
C HIS A 220 -0.44 -3.13 -7.72
N ALA A 221 0.50 -4.04 -7.95
CA ALA A 221 0.27 -5.42 -8.30
C ALA A 221 0.92 -6.35 -7.28
N GLU A 222 0.13 -7.24 -6.71
CA GLU A 222 0.61 -8.20 -5.72
C GLU A 222 0.45 -9.61 -6.25
N ALA A 223 1.56 -10.35 -6.32
CA ALA A 223 1.55 -11.78 -6.51
C ALA A 223 1.08 -12.45 -5.20
N PHE A 224 -0.15 -12.98 -5.20
CA PHE A 224 -0.77 -13.54 -3.99
C PHE A 224 -0.78 -15.06 -3.95
N ALA A 225 -0.49 -15.73 -5.07
CA ALA A 225 -0.34 -17.19 -5.12
C ALA A 225 0.61 -17.64 -6.22
N ILE A 226 1.29 -18.76 -6.00
CA ILE A 226 2.16 -19.43 -6.96
C ILE A 226 1.79 -20.91 -6.98
N ALA A 227 1.55 -21.46 -8.17
CA ALA A 227 1.29 -22.88 -8.38
C ALA A 227 2.12 -23.37 -9.58
N GLY A 228 3.12 -24.21 -9.32
CA GLY A 228 4.13 -24.53 -10.33
C GLY A 228 4.86 -23.26 -10.77
N THR A 229 4.80 -22.95 -12.08
CA THR A 229 5.35 -21.71 -12.65
C THR A 229 4.28 -20.68 -13.02
N THR A 230 3.03 -20.90 -12.58
CA THR A 230 1.93 -19.94 -12.74
C THR A 230 1.82 -19.07 -11.49
N VAL A 231 1.85 -17.76 -11.68
CA VAL A 231 1.70 -16.75 -10.62
C VAL A 231 0.37 -16.04 -10.77
N ARG A 232 -0.41 -15.98 -9.69
CA ARG A 232 -1.65 -15.20 -9.63
C ARG A 232 -1.35 -13.82 -9.07
N VAL A 233 -1.74 -12.78 -9.82
CA VAL A 233 -1.47 -11.39 -9.47
C VAL A 233 -2.77 -10.61 -9.35
N HIS A 234 -2.98 -9.91 -8.24
CA HIS A 234 -4.06 -8.93 -8.09
C HIS A 234 -3.49 -7.54 -8.35
N GLN A 235 -4.01 -6.83 -9.35
CA GLN A 235 -3.58 -5.48 -9.70
C GLN A 235 -4.72 -4.49 -9.55
N VAL A 236 -4.46 -3.38 -8.85
CA VAL A 236 -5.34 -2.21 -8.81
C VAL A 236 -4.88 -1.23 -9.90
N ARG A 237 -5.82 -0.64 -10.63
CA ARG A 237 -5.54 0.41 -11.63
C ARG A 237 -6.51 1.56 -11.50
N ILE A 238 -6.21 2.64 -12.19
CA ILE A 238 -7.11 3.79 -12.34
C ILE A 238 -7.67 3.76 -13.77
N GLU A 239 -8.99 3.79 -13.91
CA GLU A 239 -9.68 3.99 -15.19
C GLU A 239 -10.59 5.22 -15.07
N GLY A 240 -10.25 6.28 -15.80
CA GLY A 240 -10.85 7.59 -15.59
C GLY A 240 -10.55 8.11 -14.17
N ASN A 241 -11.60 8.40 -13.39
CA ASN A 241 -11.47 8.79 -11.98
C ASN A 241 -12.01 7.70 -11.02
N ARG A 242 -11.79 6.43 -11.36
CA ARG A 242 -12.27 5.30 -10.56
C ARG A 242 -11.17 4.25 -10.39
N PRO A 243 -11.02 3.66 -9.20
CA PRO A 243 -10.20 2.48 -9.06
C PRO A 243 -10.93 1.29 -9.71
N VAL A 244 -10.16 0.43 -10.35
CA VAL A 244 -10.59 -0.88 -10.84
C VAL A 244 -9.58 -1.92 -10.40
N ALA A 245 -9.98 -3.19 -10.40
CA ALA A 245 -9.08 -4.28 -10.08
C ALA A 245 -9.20 -5.41 -11.10
N ARG A 246 -8.11 -6.14 -11.27
CA ARG A 246 -8.06 -7.35 -12.08
C ARG A 246 -7.22 -8.42 -11.43
N VAL A 247 -7.48 -9.66 -11.81
CA VAL A 247 -6.65 -10.80 -11.44
C VAL A 247 -6.03 -11.38 -12.69
N LEU A 248 -4.71 -11.52 -12.69
CA LEU A 248 -3.94 -12.09 -13.78
C LEU A 248 -3.48 -13.50 -13.41
N ALA A 249 -3.38 -14.37 -14.40
CA ALA A 249 -2.54 -15.57 -14.33
C ALA A 249 -1.31 -15.34 -15.22
N ILE A 250 -0.12 -15.36 -14.64
CA ILE A 250 1.13 -15.25 -15.39
C ILE A 250 1.77 -16.62 -15.44
N GLU A 251 1.73 -17.24 -16.61
CA GLU A 251 2.37 -18.52 -16.89
C GLU A 251 3.78 -18.26 -17.37
N ALA A 252 4.76 -18.47 -16.48
CA ALA A 252 6.17 -18.25 -16.79
C ALA A 252 6.90 -19.58 -17.03
N ARG A 253 8.05 -19.53 -17.72
CA ARG A 253 9.01 -20.65 -17.69
C ARG A 253 9.80 -20.67 -16.39
N HIS A 254 10.07 -19.48 -15.83
CA HIS A 254 10.81 -19.30 -14.59
C HIS A 254 10.16 -18.23 -13.71
N VAL A 255 10.15 -18.49 -12.40
CA VAL A 255 9.70 -17.53 -11.38
C VAL A 255 10.92 -17.03 -10.62
N VAL A 256 11.10 -15.71 -10.54
CA VAL A 256 12.15 -15.06 -9.76
C VAL A 256 11.52 -14.37 -8.56
N LEU A 257 11.92 -14.79 -7.36
CA LEU A 257 11.48 -14.17 -6.11
C LEU A 257 12.48 -13.09 -5.70
N ALA A 258 12.05 -11.84 -5.77
CA ALA A 258 12.82 -10.66 -5.38
C ALA A 258 12.00 -9.78 -4.40
N THR A 259 11.23 -10.44 -3.52
CA THR A 259 10.21 -9.83 -2.63
C THR A 259 10.79 -9.01 -1.49
N GLY A 260 12.12 -8.94 -1.37
CA GLY A 260 12.79 -8.26 -0.26
C GLY A 260 12.61 -8.98 1.07
N ALA A 261 12.76 -8.22 2.16
CA ALA A 261 12.60 -8.69 3.51
C ALA A 261 11.65 -7.76 4.29
N VAL A 262 10.90 -8.33 5.22
CA VAL A 262 10.02 -7.58 6.11
C VAL A 262 10.68 -7.42 7.48
N GLU A 263 10.63 -6.21 8.01
CA GLU A 263 11.07 -5.94 9.38
C GLU A 263 10.12 -6.61 10.37
N ARG A 264 10.68 -7.24 11.41
CA ARG A 264 9.91 -7.82 12.50
C ARG A 264 10.23 -7.07 13.78
N LEU A 265 9.22 -6.43 14.35
CA LEU A 265 9.32 -5.85 15.68
C LEU A 265 9.56 -6.95 16.72
N PRO A 266 10.37 -6.69 17.77
CA PRO A 266 10.52 -7.62 18.87
C PRO A 266 9.17 -7.87 19.55
N VAL A 267 9.03 -9.02 20.20
CA VAL A 267 7.81 -9.38 20.92
C VAL A 267 7.88 -8.78 22.32
N PHE A 268 7.03 -7.80 22.59
CA PHE A 268 6.86 -7.18 23.90
C PHE A 268 5.42 -6.65 24.07
N PRO A 269 4.92 -6.48 25.30
CA PRO A 269 3.58 -5.93 25.54
C PRO A 269 3.39 -4.59 24.83
N GLY A 270 2.32 -4.47 24.06
CA GLY A 270 2.03 -3.26 23.30
C GLY A 270 2.85 -3.09 22.02
N ASN A 271 3.61 -4.06 21.53
CA ASN A 271 4.43 -3.92 20.31
C ASN A 271 3.66 -3.60 19.01
N ARG A 272 2.31 -3.57 19.05
CA ARG A 272 1.43 -3.14 17.95
C ARG A 272 0.62 -1.88 18.26
N THR A 273 0.88 -1.20 19.38
CA THR A 273 0.13 0.02 19.73
C THR A 273 0.55 1.20 18.86
N PRO A 274 -0.35 2.19 18.67
CA PRO A 274 -0.02 3.42 17.94
C PRO A 274 1.27 4.07 18.47
N GLY A 275 2.14 4.51 17.56
CA GLY A 275 3.44 5.10 17.89
C GLY A 275 4.60 4.10 17.88
N ILE A 276 4.34 2.80 17.88
CA ILE A 276 5.37 1.76 17.68
C ILE A 276 5.36 1.35 16.21
N VAL A 277 6.52 1.49 15.55
CA VAL A 277 6.70 1.23 14.13
C VAL A 277 8.13 0.80 13.86
N GLY A 278 8.34 -0.04 12.85
CA GLY A 278 9.67 -0.40 12.36
C GLY A 278 10.34 0.75 11.61
N GLY A 279 11.68 0.75 11.54
CA GLY A 279 12.44 1.81 10.86
C GLY A 279 12.10 1.95 9.38
N LEU A 280 11.98 0.83 8.66
CA LEU A 280 11.63 0.84 7.23
C LEU A 280 10.19 1.30 7.02
N ALA A 281 9.27 0.82 7.87
CA ALA A 281 7.87 1.19 7.81
C ALA A 281 7.64 2.68 8.14
N ALA A 282 8.46 3.26 9.03
CA ALA A 282 8.43 4.69 9.31
C ALA A 282 8.92 5.51 8.11
N TYR A 283 10.02 5.09 7.48
CA TYR A 283 10.56 5.73 6.28
C TYR A 283 9.57 5.74 5.12
N GLN A 284 8.91 4.60 4.85
CA GLN A 284 7.94 4.47 3.76
C GLN A 284 6.66 5.30 3.97
N ARG A 285 6.41 5.78 5.19
CA ARG A 285 5.25 6.63 5.54
C ARG A 285 5.55 8.14 5.44
N ALA A 286 6.81 8.51 5.26
CA ALA A 286 7.26 9.90 5.24
C ALA A 286 7.06 10.55 3.86
#